data_AF-A0A0J1FEI8-F1
#
_entry.id   AF-A0A0J1FEI8-F1
#
_cell.length_a   1.000
_cell.length_b   1.000
_cell.length_c   1.000
_cell.angle_alpha   90.00
_cell.angle_beta   90.00
_cell.angle_gamma   90.00
#
_symmetry.space_group_name_H-M   'P 1'
#
loop_
_entity.id
_entity.type
_entity.pdbx_description
1 polymer ?
#
loop_
_entity_poly.entity_id
_entity_poly.type
_entity_poly.pdbx_seq_one_letter_code
_entity_poly.pdbx_strand_id
1 'polypeptide(L)'
;MGVKSKIEWTDNTWNPVSGCTKVSDGCRHCYAERMAKRLAGRCGYPAHDPFSVTLHPDKLYAPLHWRKPRRVFVNSMSDLFHDDVPDYFLDEVFGTILACKVFKNEPDHIFQILTKRPERMRRYFTSSSPSDLLQRWAQTMKWVAMVEDPDVLFSELVFSETCHDWDSNGRNSSGSEYKPWGYTNKLFPLPNVWFGVSVENQTTADERIPLLLQTPAAVRFISAEPLLEPVSLRWLAAWDGKASNPQSSMTNEYDGLRKLDWVIAGAETGHNARPMHPDWVRGLRDQCQEAGVPFFFKHWGKKEAGRLLDGRTWDDMPPISAK
;
A
#
# COMPACT_ATOMS: atom_id res chain seq x y z
N MET A 1 4.48 -4.33 -20.01
CA MET A 1 3.01 -4.57 -20.03
C MET A 1 2.60 -5.22 -18.72
N GLY A 2 1.68 -4.61 -17.96
CA GLY A 2 1.22 -5.16 -16.68
C GLY A 2 0.50 -6.50 -16.85
N VAL A 3 0.84 -7.49 -16.01
CA VAL A 3 0.20 -8.81 -16.04
C VAL A 3 -1.18 -8.67 -15.39
N LYS A 4 -2.24 -9.13 -16.07
CA LYS A 4 -3.59 -9.21 -15.47
C LYS A 4 -3.50 -10.11 -14.23
N SER A 5 -3.90 -9.59 -13.08
CA SER A 5 -3.75 -10.31 -11.83
C SER A 5 -4.71 -11.49 -11.74
N LYS A 6 -4.31 -12.54 -11.01
CA LYS A 6 -5.21 -13.59 -10.53
C LYS A 6 -5.65 -13.35 -9.08
N ILE A 7 -5.16 -12.28 -8.46
CA ILE A 7 -5.52 -11.86 -7.10
C ILE A 7 -6.83 -11.09 -7.21
N GLU A 8 -7.84 -11.54 -6.48
CA GLU A 8 -9.24 -11.20 -6.72
C GLU A 8 -9.58 -9.75 -6.40
N TRP A 9 -8.82 -9.12 -5.50
CA TRP A 9 -9.05 -7.76 -5.04
C TRP A 9 -8.27 -6.67 -5.82
N THR A 10 -7.57 -7.05 -6.90
CA THR A 10 -6.75 -6.14 -7.71
C THR A 10 -6.87 -6.46 -9.21
N ASP A 11 -6.68 -5.46 -10.08
CA ASP A 11 -6.77 -5.67 -11.53
C ASP A 11 -5.43 -6.15 -12.11
N ASN A 12 -4.32 -5.65 -11.56
CA ASN A 12 -2.97 -5.87 -12.06
C ASN A 12 -1.94 -5.94 -10.94
N THR A 13 -0.79 -6.54 -11.25
CA THR A 13 0.39 -6.45 -10.39
C THR A 13 1.50 -5.64 -11.05
N TRP A 14 2.25 -4.91 -10.22
CA TRP A 14 3.46 -4.21 -10.59
C TRP A 14 4.57 -4.64 -9.64
N ASN A 15 5.65 -5.21 -10.15
CA ASN A 15 6.72 -5.77 -9.31
C ASN A 15 8.07 -5.14 -9.68
N PRO A 16 8.33 -3.88 -9.29
CA PRO A 16 9.66 -3.27 -9.38
C PRO A 16 10.70 -3.93 -8.47
N VAL A 17 10.28 -4.75 -7.49
CA VAL A 17 11.19 -5.61 -6.70
C VAL A 17 10.67 -7.05 -6.74
N SER A 18 11.58 -8.03 -6.75
CA SER A 18 11.26 -9.44 -6.47
C SER A 18 12.15 -9.97 -5.34
N GLY A 19 11.71 -11.04 -4.68
CA GLY A 19 12.48 -11.64 -3.59
C GLY A 19 12.24 -10.97 -2.25
N CYS A 20 12.47 -11.70 -1.16
CA CYS A 20 12.19 -11.25 0.20
C CYS A 20 12.87 -12.19 1.23
N THR A 21 12.97 -11.73 2.47
CA THR A 21 13.32 -12.57 3.63
C THR A 21 12.08 -12.90 4.45
N LYS A 22 11.97 -14.14 4.94
CA LYS A 22 10.86 -14.56 5.81
C LYS A 22 11.01 -13.91 7.19
N VAL A 23 9.94 -13.29 7.69
CA VAL A 23 9.93 -12.57 8.98
C VAL A 23 8.77 -12.94 9.91
N SER A 24 7.85 -13.79 9.45
CA SER A 24 6.71 -14.21 10.25
C SER A 24 6.26 -15.61 9.87
N ASP A 25 5.40 -16.17 10.71
CA ASP A 25 4.87 -17.52 10.49
C ASP A 25 3.98 -17.61 9.23
N GLY A 26 3.40 -16.49 8.77
CA GLY A 26 2.76 -16.38 7.45
C GLY A 26 3.68 -16.66 6.27
N CYS A 27 4.99 -16.44 6.43
CA CYS A 27 5.96 -16.66 5.36
C CYS A 27 6.35 -18.15 5.22
N ARG A 28 5.93 -19.03 6.14
CA ARG A 28 6.34 -20.44 6.17
C ARG A 28 6.11 -21.13 4.84
N HIS A 29 4.92 -20.98 4.25
CA HIS A 29 4.53 -21.60 2.98
C HIS A 29 4.37 -20.58 1.82
N CYS A 30 5.16 -19.51 1.85
CA CYS A 30 5.10 -18.38 0.92
C CYS A 30 5.03 -18.79 -0.57
N TYR A 31 3.99 -18.33 -1.26
CA TYR A 31 3.82 -18.60 -2.69
C TYR A 31 4.89 -17.90 -3.56
N ALA A 32 5.34 -16.71 -3.15
CA ALA A 32 6.32 -15.93 -3.91
C ALA A 32 7.68 -16.65 -3.94
N GLU A 33 8.11 -17.23 -2.82
CA GLU A 33 9.33 -18.03 -2.74
C GLU A 33 9.24 -19.28 -3.63
N ARG A 34 8.11 -20.01 -3.60
CA ARG A 34 7.91 -21.17 -4.46
C ARG A 34 7.98 -20.81 -5.94
N MET A 35 7.40 -19.67 -6.32
CA MET A 35 7.45 -19.17 -7.68
C MET A 35 8.88 -18.77 -8.09
N ALA A 36 9.58 -18.05 -7.22
CA ALA A 36 10.96 -17.65 -7.44
C ALA A 36 11.86 -18.87 -7.69
N LYS A 37 11.76 -19.90 -6.83
CA LYS A 37 12.49 -21.17 -7.01
C LYS A 37 12.15 -21.86 -8.34
N ARG A 38 10.87 -21.88 -8.73
CA ARG A 38 10.43 -22.45 -10.01
C ARG A 38 11.01 -21.69 -11.22
N LEU A 39 11.17 -20.38 -11.09
CA LEU A 39 11.63 -19.49 -12.15
C LEU A 39 13.11 -19.13 -12.05
N ALA A 40 13.90 -19.84 -11.21
CA ALA A 40 15.32 -19.56 -11.03
C ALA A 40 16.07 -19.42 -12.38
N GLY A 41 16.84 -18.34 -12.51
CA GLY A 41 17.57 -17.98 -13.73
C GLY A 41 16.72 -17.43 -14.87
N ARG A 42 15.42 -17.18 -14.65
CA ARG A 42 14.46 -16.71 -15.67
C ARG A 42 13.62 -15.56 -15.13
N CYS A 43 13.03 -14.78 -16.04
CA CYS A 43 12.07 -13.71 -15.69
C CYS A 43 12.57 -12.69 -14.66
N GLY A 44 13.89 -12.50 -14.55
CA GLY A 44 14.53 -11.61 -13.58
C GLY A 44 14.84 -12.24 -12.22
N TYR A 45 14.61 -13.54 -12.01
CA TYR A 45 14.99 -14.24 -10.79
C TYR A 45 16.44 -14.76 -10.88
N PRO A 46 17.30 -14.56 -9.86
CA PRO A 46 18.66 -15.10 -9.84
C PRO A 46 18.68 -16.64 -9.96
N ALA A 47 19.76 -17.19 -10.50
CA ALA A 47 19.89 -18.64 -10.67
C ALA A 47 20.23 -19.36 -9.34
N HIS A 48 21.13 -18.79 -8.54
CA HIS A 48 21.65 -19.43 -7.33
C HIS A 48 20.84 -19.10 -6.08
N ASP A 49 20.42 -17.84 -5.93
CA ASP A 49 19.54 -17.42 -4.83
C ASP A 49 18.30 -16.73 -5.40
N PRO A 50 17.34 -17.51 -5.94
CA PRO A 50 16.22 -16.96 -6.70
C PRO A 50 15.28 -16.09 -5.86
N PHE A 51 15.31 -16.17 -4.53
CA PHE A 51 14.42 -15.38 -3.67
C PHE A 51 15.13 -14.22 -2.95
N SER A 52 16.41 -13.98 -3.25
CA SER A 52 17.11 -12.75 -2.86
C SER A 52 16.42 -11.50 -3.41
N VAL A 53 16.50 -10.41 -2.65
CA VAL A 53 15.95 -9.12 -3.07
C VAL A 53 16.65 -8.66 -4.34
N THR A 54 15.86 -8.45 -5.38
CA THR A 54 16.32 -8.03 -6.71
C THR A 54 15.48 -6.85 -7.16
N LEU A 55 16.14 -5.73 -7.46
CA LEU A 55 15.52 -4.54 -8.04
C LEU A 55 15.34 -4.71 -9.54
N HIS A 56 14.25 -4.18 -10.09
CA HIS A 56 13.92 -4.22 -11.53
C HIS A 56 13.71 -2.79 -12.06
N PRO A 57 14.78 -2.00 -12.27
CA PRO A 57 14.67 -0.64 -12.81
C PRO A 57 13.94 -0.58 -14.16
N ASP A 58 14.07 -1.63 -14.98
CA ASP A 58 13.38 -1.79 -16.26
C ASP A 58 11.86 -1.83 -16.15
N LYS A 59 11.33 -2.09 -14.95
CA LYS A 59 9.89 -2.18 -14.68
C LYS A 59 9.32 -0.92 -14.03
N LEU A 60 10.15 0.04 -13.62
CA LEU A 60 9.71 1.22 -12.85
C LEU A 60 8.59 1.96 -13.58
N TYR A 61 8.81 2.33 -14.84
CA TYR A 61 7.86 3.17 -15.57
C TYR A 61 6.68 2.42 -16.21
N ALA A 62 6.55 1.11 -15.97
CA ALA A 62 5.48 0.30 -16.55
C ALA A 62 4.06 0.86 -16.31
N PRO A 63 3.71 1.44 -15.14
CA PRO A 63 2.39 2.02 -14.90
C PRO A 63 2.04 3.19 -15.82
N LEU A 64 3.03 4.02 -16.20
CA LEU A 64 2.84 5.19 -17.08
C LEU A 64 2.44 4.82 -18.51
N HIS A 65 2.44 3.54 -18.86
CA HIS A 65 2.05 3.06 -20.18
C HIS A 65 0.68 2.38 -20.19
N TRP A 66 -0.05 2.40 -19.07
CA TRP A 66 -1.36 1.77 -18.98
C TRP A 66 -2.47 2.77 -19.24
N ARG A 67 -3.31 2.50 -20.25
CA ARG A 67 -4.34 3.46 -20.73
C ARG A 67 -5.68 3.42 -20.00
N LYS A 68 -5.89 2.50 -19.06
CA LYS A 68 -7.16 2.34 -18.34
C LYS A 68 -6.90 2.39 -16.85
N PRO A 69 -7.76 3.05 -16.05
CA PRO A 69 -7.66 3.01 -14.59
C PRO A 69 -7.61 1.57 -14.09
N ARG A 70 -6.79 1.33 -13.06
CA ARG A 70 -6.53 0.00 -12.49
C ARG A 70 -6.31 0.13 -11.00
N ARG A 71 -6.78 -0.86 -10.23
CA ARG A 71 -6.18 -1.20 -8.93
C ARG A 71 -4.94 -2.05 -9.18
N VAL A 72 -3.83 -1.63 -8.62
CA VAL A 72 -2.49 -2.15 -8.89
C VAL A 72 -1.88 -2.63 -7.60
N PHE A 73 -1.73 -3.93 -7.43
CA PHE A 73 -0.98 -4.47 -6.31
C PHE A 73 0.52 -4.37 -6.58
N VAL A 74 1.20 -3.54 -5.79
CA VAL A 74 2.65 -3.33 -5.87
C VAL A 74 3.36 -4.43 -5.09
N ASN A 75 4.37 -5.02 -5.70
CA ASN A 75 5.25 -6.02 -5.11
C ASN A 75 4.53 -7.27 -4.58
N SER A 76 3.62 -7.82 -5.38
CA SER A 76 3.03 -9.13 -5.11
C SER A 76 4.05 -10.26 -4.86
N MET A 77 5.28 -10.13 -5.39
CA MET A 77 6.33 -11.16 -5.33
C MET A 77 7.50 -10.83 -4.37
N SER A 78 7.35 -9.79 -3.54
CA SER A 78 8.39 -9.25 -2.66
C SER A 78 7.76 -8.44 -1.51
N ASP A 79 8.58 -7.72 -0.76
CA ASP A 79 8.12 -6.64 0.13
C ASP A 79 8.82 -5.36 -0.31
N LEU A 80 8.05 -4.31 -0.67
CA LEU A 80 8.64 -3.05 -1.13
C LEU A 80 9.52 -2.38 -0.06
N PHE A 81 9.17 -2.58 1.22
CA PHE A 81 9.90 -2.01 2.35
C PHE A 81 10.87 -3.02 2.98
N HIS A 82 11.43 -3.93 2.17
CA HIS A 82 12.56 -4.75 2.62
C HIS A 82 13.78 -3.88 2.91
N ASP A 83 14.61 -4.26 3.89
CA ASP A 83 15.78 -3.46 4.29
C ASP A 83 16.82 -3.33 3.18
N ASP A 84 16.94 -4.36 2.33
CA ASP A 84 17.77 -4.36 1.11
C ASP A 84 17.19 -3.53 -0.04
N VAL A 85 15.99 -2.95 0.10
CA VAL A 85 15.46 -1.97 -0.87
C VAL A 85 15.93 -0.57 -0.42
N PRO A 86 16.84 0.06 -1.17
CA PRO A 86 17.41 1.34 -0.79
C PRO A 86 16.39 2.47 -0.95
N ASP A 87 16.55 3.54 -0.14
CA ASP A 87 15.61 4.68 -0.16
C ASP A 87 15.53 5.35 -1.53
N TYR A 88 16.62 5.44 -2.29
CA TYR A 88 16.58 6.02 -3.64
C TYR A 88 15.64 5.24 -4.57
N PHE A 89 15.53 3.91 -4.42
CA PHE A 89 14.66 3.09 -5.26
C PHE A 89 13.20 3.22 -4.82
N LEU A 90 12.95 3.41 -3.51
CA LEU A 90 11.63 3.80 -3.03
C LEU A 90 11.23 5.16 -3.64
N ASP A 91 12.15 6.12 -3.69
CA ASP A 91 11.90 7.43 -4.29
C ASP A 91 11.51 7.30 -5.76
N GLU A 92 12.15 6.42 -6.54
CA GLU A 92 11.80 6.17 -7.95
C GLU A 92 10.42 5.51 -8.12
N VAL A 93 10.09 4.56 -7.25
CA VAL A 93 8.77 3.92 -7.23
C VAL A 93 7.68 4.94 -6.93
N PHE A 94 7.84 5.76 -5.88
CA PHE A 94 6.87 6.79 -5.54
C PHE A 94 6.86 7.95 -6.54
N GLY A 95 7.97 8.26 -7.20
CA GLY A 95 8.02 9.19 -8.34
C GLY A 95 7.14 8.74 -9.49
N THR A 96 7.17 7.45 -9.83
CA THR A 96 6.28 6.88 -10.86
C THR A 96 4.80 6.99 -10.44
N ILE A 97 4.49 6.68 -9.18
CA ILE A 97 3.13 6.76 -8.63
C ILE A 97 2.62 8.22 -8.65
N LEU A 98 3.48 9.17 -8.25
CA LEU A 98 3.20 10.60 -8.26
C LEU A 98 2.94 11.09 -9.68
N ALA A 99 3.74 10.67 -10.66
CA ALA A 99 3.54 10.98 -12.07
C ALA A 99 2.18 10.49 -12.59
N CYS A 100 1.76 9.27 -12.24
CA CYS A 100 0.42 8.77 -12.58
C CYS A 100 -0.70 9.62 -11.97
N LYS A 101 -0.46 10.23 -10.81
CA LYS A 101 -1.45 11.10 -10.16
C LYS A 101 -1.53 12.47 -10.82
N VAL A 102 -0.38 13.09 -11.05
CA VAL A 102 -0.25 14.50 -11.47
C VAL A 102 -0.50 14.69 -12.96
N PHE A 103 -0.11 13.73 -13.81
CA PHE A 103 -0.38 13.86 -15.24
C PHE A 103 -1.88 13.79 -15.54
N LYS A 104 -2.40 14.86 -16.16
CA LYS A 104 -3.83 15.04 -16.45
C LYS A 104 -4.36 14.01 -17.46
N ASN A 105 -3.53 13.58 -18.39
CA ASN A 105 -3.88 12.59 -19.42
C ASN A 105 -3.65 11.14 -18.98
N GLU A 106 -3.11 10.91 -17.77
CA GLU A 106 -2.86 9.57 -17.26
C GLU A 106 -4.03 9.03 -16.44
N PRO A 107 -4.36 7.72 -16.57
CA PRO A 107 -5.42 7.12 -15.77
C PRO A 107 -5.16 7.21 -14.27
N ASP A 108 -6.24 7.36 -13.49
CA ASP A 108 -6.15 7.35 -12.03
C ASP A 108 -5.99 5.91 -11.51
N HIS A 109 -4.75 5.43 -11.53
CA HIS A 109 -4.39 4.13 -10.95
C HIS A 109 -4.35 4.22 -9.43
N ILE A 110 -4.95 3.24 -8.76
CA ILE A 110 -4.83 3.05 -7.31
C ILE A 110 -3.72 2.03 -7.05
N PHE A 111 -2.71 2.40 -6.29
CA PHE A 111 -1.60 1.54 -5.92
C PHE A 111 -1.81 0.98 -4.51
N GLN A 112 -2.06 -0.32 -4.44
CA GLN A 112 -2.19 -1.08 -3.19
C GLN A 112 -0.81 -1.61 -2.82
N ILE A 113 -0.27 -1.21 -1.67
CA ILE A 113 1.05 -1.60 -1.19
C ILE A 113 0.89 -2.34 0.14
N LEU A 114 1.27 -3.61 0.16
CA LEU A 114 1.19 -4.49 1.34
C LEU A 114 2.59 -4.79 1.86
N THR A 115 2.81 -4.69 3.17
CA THR A 115 4.12 -4.98 3.79
C THR A 115 3.99 -5.80 5.08
N LYS A 116 5.06 -6.53 5.42
CA LYS A 116 5.30 -7.12 6.74
C LYS A 116 6.31 -6.32 7.57
N ARG A 117 6.77 -5.19 7.04
CA ARG A 117 7.84 -4.33 7.60
C ARG A 117 7.34 -2.89 7.82
N PRO A 118 6.24 -2.71 8.57
CA PRO A 118 5.63 -1.39 8.73
C PRO A 118 6.53 -0.38 9.44
N GLU A 119 7.52 -0.80 10.23
CA GLU A 119 8.52 0.09 10.84
C GLU A 119 9.34 0.80 9.77
N ARG A 120 9.79 0.06 8.75
CA ARG A 120 10.58 0.57 7.63
C ARG A 120 9.75 1.50 6.74
N MET A 121 8.49 1.14 6.49
CA MET A 121 7.51 1.99 5.81
C MET A 121 7.28 3.29 6.57
N ARG A 122 6.89 3.21 7.85
CA ARG A 122 6.65 4.38 8.71
C ARG A 122 7.87 5.28 8.71
N ARG A 123 9.07 4.73 8.97
CA ARG A 123 10.33 5.48 8.98
C ARG A 123 10.53 6.28 7.69
N TYR A 124 10.34 5.65 6.53
CA TYR A 124 10.51 6.33 5.23
C TYR A 124 9.56 7.51 5.04
N PHE A 125 8.31 7.40 5.51
CA PHE A 125 7.30 8.44 5.38
C PHE A 125 7.31 9.50 6.49
N THR A 126 7.98 9.24 7.62
CA THR A 126 8.02 10.15 8.77
C THR A 126 9.41 10.72 9.07
N SER A 127 10.46 10.28 8.36
CA SER A 127 11.82 10.82 8.54
C SER A 127 12.07 12.15 7.84
N SER A 128 11.14 12.59 6.98
CA SER A 128 11.24 13.82 6.22
C SER A 128 9.88 14.48 6.14
N SER A 129 9.85 15.78 5.85
CA SER A 129 8.58 16.48 5.68
C SER A 129 7.87 16.00 4.40
N PRO A 130 6.52 16.14 4.32
CA PRO A 130 5.77 15.89 3.09
C PRO A 130 6.32 16.60 1.85
N SER A 131 6.79 17.85 2.02
CA SER A 131 7.38 18.65 0.96
C SER A 131 8.68 18.04 0.44
N ASP A 132 9.55 17.58 1.34
CA ASP A 132 10.81 16.93 0.98
C ASP A 132 10.57 15.62 0.22
N LEU A 133 9.56 14.84 0.65
CA LEU A 133 9.16 13.60 -0.03
C LEU A 133 8.70 13.88 -1.46
N LEU A 134 7.77 14.82 -1.65
CA LEU A 134 7.29 15.20 -2.97
C LEU A 134 8.41 15.74 -3.86
N GLN A 135 9.33 16.52 -3.30
CA GLN A 135 10.48 17.04 -4.05
C GLN A 135 11.40 15.91 -4.52
N ARG A 136 11.75 14.96 -3.63
CA ARG A 136 12.58 13.80 -3.99
C ARG A 136 11.93 12.95 -5.07
N TRP A 137 10.65 12.60 -4.91
CA TRP A 137 9.90 11.83 -5.89
C TRP A 137 9.77 12.54 -7.24
N ALA A 138 9.56 13.85 -7.23
CA ALA A 138 9.48 14.61 -8.47
C ALA A 138 10.84 14.66 -9.19
N GLN A 139 11.94 14.71 -8.43
CA GLN A 139 13.29 14.71 -8.99
C GLN A 139 13.71 13.36 -9.61
N THR A 140 13.07 12.25 -9.27
CA THR A 140 13.37 10.96 -9.92
C THR A 140 12.78 10.83 -11.32
N MET A 141 11.82 11.71 -11.68
CA MET A 141 11.07 11.66 -12.93
C MET A 141 11.57 12.68 -13.98
N LYS A 142 12.79 13.22 -13.83
CA LYS A 142 13.33 14.30 -14.67
C LYS A 142 13.35 14.02 -16.17
N TRP A 143 13.44 12.75 -16.57
CA TRP A 143 13.47 12.31 -17.97
C TRP A 143 12.09 12.03 -18.57
N VAL A 144 11.04 12.02 -17.74
CA VAL A 144 9.67 11.89 -18.22
C VAL A 144 9.21 13.28 -18.62
N ALA A 145 9.56 13.67 -19.84
CA ALA A 145 9.11 14.92 -20.44
C ALA A 145 7.57 14.95 -20.44
N MET A 146 7.00 16.10 -20.07
CA MET A 146 5.59 16.37 -20.34
C MET A 146 5.38 16.25 -21.84
N VAL A 147 4.44 15.40 -22.26
CA VAL A 147 4.14 15.17 -23.68
C VAL A 147 3.71 16.47 -24.39
N GLU A 148 3.30 17.48 -23.62
CA GLU A 148 2.81 18.77 -24.12
C GLU A 148 3.85 19.90 -24.10
N ASP A 149 4.91 19.83 -23.27
CA ASP A 149 6.00 20.83 -23.22
C ASP A 149 7.32 20.19 -22.75
N PRO A 150 8.29 19.97 -23.66
CA PRO A 150 9.57 19.34 -23.32
C PRO A 150 10.49 20.21 -22.45
N ASP A 151 10.19 21.52 -22.30
CA ASP A 151 11.00 22.45 -21.53
C ASP A 151 10.57 22.56 -20.05
N VAL A 152 9.42 21.98 -19.68
CA VAL A 152 8.91 21.97 -18.30
C VAL A 152 9.37 20.71 -17.57
N LEU A 153 10.10 20.89 -16.47
CA LEU A 153 10.52 19.77 -15.63
C LEU A 153 9.33 19.22 -14.82
N PHE A 154 9.27 17.91 -14.62
CA PHE A 154 8.23 17.31 -13.77
C PHE A 154 8.18 17.91 -12.36
N SER A 155 9.33 18.28 -11.80
CA SER A 155 9.40 18.98 -10.52
C SER A 155 8.71 20.35 -10.53
N GLU A 156 8.68 21.05 -11.65
CA GLU A 156 7.98 22.34 -11.78
C GLU A 156 6.47 22.13 -11.86
N LEU A 157 6.03 21.06 -12.52
CA LEU A 157 4.62 20.67 -12.54
C LEU A 157 4.12 20.32 -11.13
N VAL A 158 4.83 19.44 -10.42
CA VAL A 158 4.49 19.09 -9.03
C VAL A 158 4.55 20.31 -8.13
N PHE A 159 5.53 21.19 -8.34
CA PHE A 159 5.63 22.45 -7.64
C PHE A 159 4.38 23.33 -7.84
N SER A 160 3.87 23.44 -9.06
CA SER A 160 2.65 24.21 -9.34
C SER A 160 1.41 23.66 -8.61
N GLU A 161 1.33 22.34 -8.44
CA GLU A 161 0.29 21.66 -7.68
C GLU A 161 0.43 21.81 -6.16
N THR A 162 1.49 22.47 -5.66
CA THR A 162 1.73 22.70 -4.23
C THR A 162 1.91 24.17 -3.87
N CYS A 163 1.68 25.09 -4.82
CA CYS A 163 1.83 26.54 -4.69
C CYS A 163 0.50 27.28 -4.93
N HIS A 164 -0.57 26.85 -4.24
CA HIS A 164 -1.95 27.24 -4.59
C HIS A 164 -2.35 28.69 -4.35
N ASP A 165 -1.56 29.45 -3.58
CA ASP A 165 -1.95 30.79 -3.16
C ASP A 165 -1.27 31.93 -3.93
N TRP A 166 -0.40 31.66 -4.91
CA TRP A 166 0.44 32.67 -5.56
C TRP A 166 0.21 32.77 -7.07
N ASP A 167 -0.07 33.97 -7.58
CA ASP A 167 -0.21 34.23 -9.02
C ASP A 167 1.15 34.34 -9.74
N SER A 168 1.13 34.45 -11.08
CA SER A 168 2.35 34.60 -11.91
C SER A 168 3.14 35.88 -11.63
N ASN A 169 2.61 36.82 -10.85
CA ASN A 169 3.26 38.06 -10.43
C ASN A 169 3.76 37.98 -8.97
N GLY A 170 3.69 36.80 -8.33
CA GLY A 170 4.11 36.60 -6.96
C GLY A 170 3.19 37.27 -5.94
N ARG A 171 1.89 37.40 -6.22
CA ARG A 171 0.91 37.95 -5.28
C ARG A 171 0.09 36.84 -4.63
N ASN A 172 -0.07 36.92 -3.31
CA ASN A 172 -0.98 36.05 -2.58
C ASN A 172 -2.38 36.65 -2.45
N SER A 173 -3.42 35.81 -2.51
CA SER A 173 -4.81 36.24 -2.30
C SER A 173 -5.27 36.13 -0.84
N SER A 174 -4.56 35.33 -0.03
CA SER A 174 -4.93 34.96 1.35
C SER A 174 -4.07 35.63 2.42
N GLY A 175 -3.04 36.40 2.05
CA GLY A 175 -2.07 36.97 2.99
C GLY A 175 -1.12 35.94 3.63
N SER A 176 -1.14 34.68 3.19
CA SER A 176 -0.30 33.60 3.70
C SER A 176 1.19 33.77 3.32
N GLU A 177 2.11 33.29 4.16
CA GLU A 177 3.54 33.32 3.85
C GLU A 177 3.86 32.44 2.63
N TYR A 178 4.79 32.88 1.76
CA TYR A 178 5.22 32.08 0.61
C TYR A 178 5.91 30.80 1.10
N LYS A 179 5.26 29.65 0.90
CA LYS A 179 5.77 28.34 1.29
C LYS A 179 5.88 27.44 0.05
N PRO A 180 6.98 27.55 -0.71
CA PRO A 180 7.21 26.67 -1.85
C PRO A 180 7.21 25.22 -1.36
N TRP A 181 6.49 24.33 -2.06
CA TRP A 181 6.26 22.93 -1.66
C TRP A 181 5.45 22.73 -0.37
N GLY A 182 4.96 23.79 0.28
CA GLY A 182 4.35 23.72 1.61
C GLY A 182 2.86 23.35 1.63
N TYR A 183 2.12 23.54 0.53
CA TYR A 183 0.69 23.20 0.45
C TYR A 183 0.50 21.83 -0.18
N THR A 184 0.88 20.80 0.57
CA THR A 184 0.92 19.42 0.06
C THR A 184 -0.41 18.68 0.18
N ASN A 185 -1.43 19.28 0.81
CA ASN A 185 -2.69 18.63 1.17
C ASN A 185 -3.48 18.03 -0.01
N LYS A 186 -3.23 18.44 -1.26
CA LYS A 186 -3.80 17.77 -2.45
C LYS A 186 -3.05 16.52 -2.91
N LEU A 187 -1.76 16.41 -2.57
CA LEU A 187 -0.86 15.35 -3.03
C LEU A 187 -0.28 14.50 -1.89
N PHE A 188 -0.42 14.90 -0.64
CA PHE A 188 0.11 14.20 0.51
C PHE A 188 -0.92 14.08 1.66
N PRO A 189 -1.18 12.86 2.18
CA PRO A 189 -0.74 11.57 1.63
C PRO A 189 -1.18 11.39 0.16
N LEU A 190 -0.41 10.64 -0.63
CA LEU A 190 -0.75 10.41 -2.04
C LEU A 190 -2.16 9.79 -2.14
N PRO A 191 -3.15 10.47 -2.76
CA PRO A 191 -4.54 10.02 -2.72
C PRO A 191 -4.77 8.72 -3.49
N ASN A 192 -3.84 8.36 -4.37
CA ASN A 192 -3.86 7.12 -5.12
C ASN A 192 -2.99 6.01 -4.53
N VAL A 193 -2.53 6.14 -3.27
CA VAL A 193 -1.76 5.12 -2.55
C VAL A 193 -2.54 4.58 -1.36
N TRP A 194 -2.73 3.27 -1.36
CA TRP A 194 -3.36 2.51 -0.29
C TRP A 194 -2.29 1.67 0.40
N PHE A 195 -2.11 1.89 1.70
CA PHE A 195 -1.14 1.13 2.48
C PHE A 195 -1.82 0.04 3.29
N GLY A 196 -1.18 -1.11 3.35
CA GLY A 196 -1.62 -2.16 4.24
C GLY A 196 -0.50 -2.99 4.83
N VAL A 197 -0.86 -3.70 5.89
CA VAL A 197 0.02 -4.65 6.57
C VAL A 197 -0.54 -6.06 6.51
N SER A 198 0.34 -7.05 6.36
CA SER A 198 -0.08 -8.44 6.56
C SER A 198 -0.27 -8.70 8.05
N VAL A 199 -1.35 -9.37 8.42
CA VAL A 199 -1.65 -9.80 9.78
C VAL A 199 -1.96 -11.29 9.72
N GLU A 200 -1.22 -12.10 10.43
CA GLU A 200 -1.48 -13.55 10.42
C GLU A 200 -2.21 -14.02 11.68
N ASN A 201 -2.07 -13.24 12.75
CA ASN A 201 -2.45 -13.59 14.10
C ASN A 201 -2.57 -12.32 14.97
N GLN A 202 -3.07 -12.44 16.20
CA GLN A 202 -3.28 -11.31 17.09
C GLN A 202 -1.97 -10.59 17.42
N THR A 203 -0.89 -11.33 17.64
CA THR A 203 0.44 -10.75 17.90
C THR A 203 0.87 -9.80 16.77
N THR A 204 0.81 -10.25 15.52
CA THR A 204 1.18 -9.41 14.37
C THR A 204 0.18 -8.29 14.11
N ALA A 205 -1.09 -8.44 14.50
CA ALA A 205 -2.06 -7.36 14.50
C ALA A 205 -1.64 -6.24 15.46
N ASP A 206 -1.36 -6.61 16.72
CA ASP A 206 -0.95 -5.71 17.80
C ASP A 206 0.39 -5.01 17.51
N GLU A 207 1.31 -5.69 16.82
CA GLU A 207 2.59 -5.09 16.42
C GLU A 207 2.44 -4.14 15.21
N ARG A 208 1.76 -4.59 14.14
CA ARG A 208 1.84 -3.93 12.83
C ARG A 208 0.77 -2.88 12.58
N ILE A 209 -0.45 -3.07 13.10
CA ILE A 209 -1.56 -2.14 12.86
C ILE A 209 -1.27 -0.76 13.47
N PRO A 210 -0.75 -0.62 14.71
CA PRO A 210 -0.42 0.69 15.24
C PRO A 210 0.57 1.46 14.35
N LEU A 211 1.57 0.79 13.79
CA LEU A 211 2.56 1.40 12.89
C LEU A 211 1.93 1.87 11.56
N LEU A 212 0.97 1.11 11.02
CA LEU A 212 0.19 1.52 9.85
C LEU A 212 -0.64 2.78 10.12
N LEU A 213 -1.32 2.85 11.27
CA LEU A 213 -2.14 4.03 11.65
C LEU A 213 -1.30 5.30 11.79
N GLN A 214 -0.05 5.14 12.23
CA GLN A 214 0.94 6.22 12.34
C GLN A 214 1.51 6.66 11.00
N THR A 215 1.39 5.83 9.96
CA THR A 215 1.89 6.14 8.63
C THR A 215 0.88 7.04 7.88
N PRO A 216 1.33 8.13 7.23
CA PRO A 216 0.50 8.93 6.33
C PRO A 216 -0.02 8.06 5.17
N ALA A 217 -1.34 7.92 5.06
CA ALA A 217 -1.98 7.07 4.05
C ALA A 217 -3.36 7.63 3.70
N ALA A 218 -3.75 7.55 2.43
CA ALA A 218 -5.10 7.88 1.99
C ALA A 218 -6.11 6.77 2.35
N VAL A 219 -5.65 5.52 2.30
CA VAL A 219 -6.41 4.32 2.74
C VAL A 219 -5.47 3.40 3.50
N ARG A 220 -5.96 2.83 4.60
CA ARG A 220 -5.28 1.85 5.44
C ARG A 220 -6.02 0.53 5.43
N PHE A 221 -5.37 -0.54 5.00
CA PHE A 221 -5.96 -1.87 4.98
C PHE A 221 -5.12 -2.90 5.71
N ILE A 222 -5.74 -3.99 6.14
CA ILE A 222 -4.98 -5.19 6.54
C ILE A 222 -5.27 -6.32 5.56
N SER A 223 -4.26 -7.15 5.36
CA SER A 223 -4.41 -8.46 4.72
C SER A 223 -4.23 -9.53 5.78
N ALA A 224 -5.34 -10.07 6.27
CA ALA A 224 -5.39 -11.20 7.17
C ALA A 224 -5.14 -12.51 6.40
N GLU A 225 -3.95 -12.64 5.80
CA GLU A 225 -3.60 -13.70 4.83
C GLU A 225 -2.14 -14.17 4.96
N PRO A 226 -1.90 -15.44 5.35
CA PRO A 226 -2.90 -16.38 5.84
C PRO A 226 -3.44 -15.98 7.22
N LEU A 227 -4.74 -16.12 7.46
CA LEU A 227 -5.31 -16.03 8.80
C LEU A 227 -5.06 -17.35 9.56
N LEU A 228 -4.20 -17.30 10.57
CA LEU A 228 -3.70 -18.48 11.29
C LEU A 228 -4.33 -18.66 12.68
N GLU A 229 -5.01 -17.65 13.20
CA GLU A 229 -5.76 -17.69 14.47
C GLU A 229 -6.84 -16.58 14.48
N PRO A 230 -7.74 -16.54 15.49
CA PRO A 230 -8.67 -15.41 15.63
C PRO A 230 -7.93 -14.08 15.84
N VAL A 231 -8.46 -13.01 15.23
CA VAL A 231 -7.94 -11.65 15.39
C VAL A 231 -9.08 -10.71 15.79
N SER A 232 -8.83 -9.91 16.83
CA SER A 232 -9.69 -8.80 17.27
C SER A 232 -9.11 -7.47 16.81
N LEU A 233 -9.94 -6.67 16.14
CA LEU A 233 -9.58 -5.41 15.51
C LEU A 233 -10.22 -4.24 16.26
N ARG A 234 -9.63 -3.87 17.40
CA ARG A 234 -10.03 -2.67 18.15
C ARG A 234 -9.81 -1.32 17.44
N TRP A 235 -9.24 -1.34 16.22
CA TRP A 235 -8.91 -0.16 15.41
C TRP A 235 -9.88 0.07 14.23
N LEU A 236 -11.03 -0.60 14.21
CA LEU A 236 -12.05 -0.40 13.17
C LEU A 236 -12.87 0.87 13.38
N ALA A 237 -12.97 1.34 14.63
CA ALA A 237 -13.58 2.62 14.97
C ALA A 237 -12.51 3.66 15.30
N ALA A 238 -12.74 4.90 14.89
CA ALA A 238 -11.99 6.02 15.45
C ALA A 238 -12.36 6.15 16.94
N TRP A 239 -11.38 6.44 17.79
CA TRP A 239 -11.59 6.87 19.16
C TRP A 239 -12.48 8.11 19.18
N ASP A 240 -13.55 8.05 19.96
CA ASP A 240 -14.52 9.13 20.15
C ASP A 240 -14.13 10.11 21.27
N GLY A 241 -12.96 9.92 21.89
CA GLY A 241 -12.48 10.71 23.02
C GLY A 241 -13.06 10.31 24.38
N LYS A 242 -13.85 9.22 24.51
CA LYS A 242 -14.62 8.90 25.73
C LYS A 242 -14.29 7.55 26.37
N ALA A 243 -13.02 7.26 26.65
CA ALA A 243 -12.65 6.07 27.42
C ALA A 243 -12.13 6.41 28.83
N SER A 244 -12.90 6.04 29.85
CA SER A 244 -12.56 6.08 31.27
C SER A 244 -11.89 4.78 31.72
N ASN A 245 -10.68 4.47 31.22
CA ASN A 245 -9.90 3.33 31.71
C ASN A 245 -8.58 3.80 32.37
N PRO A 246 -8.44 3.72 33.70
CA PRO A 246 -7.27 4.24 34.42
C PRO A 246 -5.95 3.50 34.14
N GLN A 247 -5.97 2.32 33.50
CA GLN A 247 -4.75 1.60 33.11
C GLN A 247 -4.19 2.03 31.73
N SER A 248 -4.82 2.97 31.00
CA SER A 248 -4.31 3.47 29.72
C SER A 248 -3.36 4.68 29.86
N SER A 249 -2.62 4.78 30.98
CA SER A 249 -1.68 5.87 31.22
C SER A 249 -0.35 5.70 30.48
N MET A 250 -0.37 5.17 29.26
CA MET A 250 0.69 5.38 28.29
C MET A 250 0.16 6.35 27.25
N THR A 251 0.53 7.62 27.40
CA THR A 251 0.48 8.61 26.34
C THR A 251 1.28 8.10 25.15
N ASN A 252 0.63 7.45 24.20
CA ASN A 252 1.10 7.41 22.82
C ASN A 252 0.14 8.27 22.01
N GLU A 253 0.65 9.44 21.67
CA GLU A 253 0.18 10.56 20.85
C GLU A 253 -0.41 10.22 19.47
N TYR A 254 -0.66 8.95 19.16
CA TYR A 254 -1.13 8.52 17.85
C TYR A 254 -2.65 8.38 17.83
N ASP A 255 -3.25 9.53 18.13
CA ASP A 255 -4.39 10.10 17.44
C ASP A 255 -5.51 9.09 17.15
N GLY A 256 -6.36 8.89 18.13
CA GLY A 256 -7.60 8.14 17.97
C GLY A 256 -8.55 8.65 16.85
N LEU A 257 -8.10 9.54 15.96
CA LEU A 257 -8.77 9.98 14.74
C LEU A 257 -8.59 9.02 13.53
N ARG A 258 -7.69 8.02 13.58
CA ARG A 258 -7.40 7.15 12.42
C ARG A 258 -7.85 5.71 12.65
N LYS A 259 -8.58 5.16 11.67
CA LYS A 259 -9.10 3.79 11.65
C LYS A 259 -8.58 2.99 10.47
N LEU A 260 -8.88 1.69 10.47
CA LEU A 260 -8.77 0.85 9.27
C LEU A 260 -9.92 1.15 8.31
N ASP A 261 -9.59 1.20 7.02
CA ASP A 261 -10.53 1.49 5.94
C ASP A 261 -10.95 0.21 5.20
N TRP A 262 -10.22 -0.90 5.35
CA TRP A 262 -10.51 -2.15 4.65
C TRP A 262 -9.85 -3.36 5.32
N VAL A 263 -10.57 -4.48 5.36
CA VAL A 263 -10.06 -5.76 5.87
C VAL A 263 -10.21 -6.82 4.79
N ILE A 264 -9.10 -7.45 4.43
CA ILE A 264 -9.06 -8.62 3.55
C ILE A 264 -8.76 -9.85 4.41
N ALA A 265 -9.49 -10.95 4.22
CA ALA A 265 -9.23 -12.20 4.93
C ALA A 265 -9.19 -13.40 3.99
N GLY A 266 -8.30 -14.34 4.28
CA GLY A 266 -8.13 -15.55 3.48
C GLY A 266 -7.20 -16.57 4.14
N ALA A 267 -7.45 -17.84 3.83
CA ALA A 267 -6.62 -18.93 4.33
C ALA A 267 -5.25 -18.99 3.63
N GLU A 268 -4.37 -19.89 4.07
CA GLU A 268 -3.11 -20.15 3.38
C GLU A 268 -3.32 -20.88 2.04
N THR A 269 -2.41 -20.69 1.09
CA THR A 269 -2.49 -21.33 -0.25
C THR A 269 -1.36 -22.34 -0.48
N GLY A 270 -1.65 -23.38 -1.25
CA GLY A 270 -0.68 -24.39 -1.69
C GLY A 270 -0.91 -25.77 -1.08
N HIS A 271 -0.04 -26.71 -1.43
CA HIS A 271 -0.17 -28.12 -1.04
C HIS A 271 -0.10 -28.32 0.48
N ASN A 272 0.72 -27.52 1.15
CA ASN A 272 0.94 -27.56 2.61
C ASN A 272 0.19 -26.42 3.33
N ALA A 273 -0.89 -25.92 2.75
CA ALA A 273 -1.69 -24.85 3.35
C ALA A 273 -2.27 -25.32 4.69
N ARG A 274 -2.04 -24.54 5.74
CA ARG A 274 -2.66 -24.76 7.05
C ARG A 274 -4.15 -24.42 6.98
N PRO A 275 -5.02 -25.22 7.62
CA PRO A 275 -6.45 -24.96 7.63
C PRO A 275 -6.76 -23.69 8.44
N MET A 276 -7.72 -22.91 7.96
CA MET A 276 -8.27 -21.75 8.67
C MET A 276 -9.63 -22.13 9.25
N HIS A 277 -9.85 -21.88 10.54
CA HIS A 277 -11.15 -22.16 11.17
C HIS A 277 -12.21 -21.17 10.65
N PRO A 278 -13.43 -21.62 10.29
CA PRO A 278 -14.48 -20.74 9.80
C PRO A 278 -14.84 -19.59 10.74
N ASP A 279 -14.82 -19.83 12.04
CA ASP A 279 -15.20 -18.80 13.02
C ASP A 279 -14.20 -17.64 13.10
N TRP A 280 -12.94 -17.84 12.71
CA TRP A 280 -11.95 -16.76 12.69
C TRP A 280 -12.28 -15.72 11.62
N VAL A 281 -12.64 -16.18 10.42
CA VAL A 281 -13.01 -15.28 9.31
C VAL A 281 -14.41 -14.69 9.51
N ARG A 282 -15.35 -15.44 10.11
CA ARG A 282 -16.65 -14.88 10.52
C ARG A 282 -16.47 -13.79 11.56
N GLY A 283 -15.61 -14.00 12.55
CA GLY A 283 -15.29 -12.99 13.57
C GLY A 283 -14.74 -11.70 12.94
N LEU A 284 -13.85 -11.78 11.97
CA LEU A 284 -13.35 -10.58 11.25
C LEU A 284 -14.46 -9.89 10.45
N ARG A 285 -15.27 -10.66 9.73
CA ARG A 285 -16.42 -10.14 8.98
C ARG A 285 -17.40 -9.40 9.90
N ASP A 286 -17.78 -10.01 11.01
CA ASP A 286 -18.80 -9.46 11.92
C ASP A 286 -18.31 -8.16 12.56
N GLN A 287 -17.05 -8.12 12.99
CA GLN A 287 -16.41 -6.89 13.47
C GLN A 287 -16.43 -5.77 12.40
N CYS A 288 -16.14 -6.10 11.14
CA CYS A 288 -16.16 -5.13 10.05
C CYS A 288 -17.59 -4.62 9.75
N GLN A 289 -18.57 -5.51 9.75
CA GLN A 289 -19.98 -5.13 9.55
C GLN A 289 -20.47 -4.21 10.67
N GLU A 290 -20.15 -4.52 11.93
CA GLU A 290 -20.49 -3.70 13.09
C GLU A 290 -19.86 -2.31 13.01
N ALA A 291 -18.61 -2.21 12.54
CA ALA A 291 -17.90 -0.95 12.40
C ALA A 291 -18.16 -0.19 11.08
N GLY A 292 -18.92 -0.76 10.15
CA GLY A 292 -19.13 -0.20 8.82
C GLY A 292 -17.84 -0.11 7.98
N VAL A 293 -16.90 -1.04 8.17
CA VAL A 293 -15.65 -1.12 7.42
C VAL A 293 -15.80 -2.16 6.30
N PRO A 294 -15.42 -1.84 5.05
CA PRO A 294 -15.40 -2.80 3.95
C PRO A 294 -14.65 -4.09 4.31
N PHE A 295 -15.27 -5.24 4.00
CA PHE A 295 -14.71 -6.57 4.22
C PHE A 295 -14.64 -7.38 2.91
N PHE A 296 -13.46 -7.90 2.62
CA PHE A 296 -13.20 -8.75 1.47
C PHE A 296 -12.80 -10.16 1.91
N PHE A 297 -13.59 -11.16 1.56
CA PHE A 297 -13.20 -12.55 1.74
C PHE A 297 -12.58 -13.10 0.46
N LYS A 298 -11.30 -13.43 0.52
CA LYS A 298 -10.56 -13.91 -0.64
C LYS A 298 -10.84 -15.37 -0.94
N HIS A 299 -10.49 -16.30 -0.03
CA HIS A 299 -10.69 -17.73 -0.25
C HIS A 299 -10.44 -18.59 1.01
N TRP A 300 -10.89 -19.85 0.95
CA TRP A 300 -10.61 -20.91 1.92
C TRP A 300 -9.28 -21.66 1.70
N GLY A 301 -8.43 -21.20 0.78
CA GLY A 301 -7.06 -21.68 0.60
C GLY A 301 -6.87 -22.48 -0.69
N LYS A 302 -7.30 -23.75 -0.71
CA LYS A 302 -7.34 -24.54 -1.96
C LYS A 302 -8.34 -23.93 -2.93
N LYS A 303 -8.01 -23.91 -4.23
CA LYS A 303 -8.81 -23.24 -5.27
C LYS A 303 -10.24 -23.79 -5.32
N GLU A 304 -10.39 -25.09 -5.08
CA GLU A 304 -11.66 -25.82 -5.13
C GLU A 304 -12.60 -25.46 -3.98
N ALA A 305 -12.06 -24.95 -2.87
CA ALA A 305 -12.85 -24.53 -1.72
C ALA A 305 -13.57 -23.17 -1.96
N GLY A 306 -13.22 -22.46 -3.04
CA GLY A 306 -13.94 -21.29 -3.51
C GLY A 306 -13.88 -20.07 -2.57
N ARG A 307 -14.83 -19.16 -2.79
CA ARG A 307 -14.91 -17.83 -2.16
C ARG A 307 -16.20 -17.57 -1.39
N LEU A 308 -17.02 -18.61 -1.19
CA LEU A 308 -18.29 -18.45 -0.49
C LEU A 308 -18.04 -18.51 1.02
N LEU A 309 -18.39 -17.44 1.73
CA LEU A 309 -18.46 -17.40 3.18
C LEU A 309 -19.93 -17.21 3.57
N ASP A 310 -20.49 -18.26 4.18
CA ASP A 310 -21.91 -18.34 4.55
C ASP A 310 -22.85 -18.08 3.36
N GLY A 311 -22.59 -18.77 2.24
CA GLY A 311 -23.47 -18.81 1.08
C GLY A 311 -23.33 -17.66 0.08
N ARG A 312 -22.46 -16.67 0.33
CA ARG A 312 -22.21 -15.53 -0.58
C ARG A 312 -20.74 -15.15 -0.68
N THR A 313 -20.39 -14.38 -1.70
CA THR A 313 -19.09 -13.71 -1.76
C THR A 313 -19.14 -12.41 -0.95
N TRP A 314 -17.97 -12.01 -0.45
CA TRP A 314 -17.76 -10.76 0.26
C TRP A 314 -16.64 -10.03 -0.48
N ASP A 315 -17.02 -9.03 -1.27
CA ASP A 315 -16.14 -8.37 -2.23
C ASP A 315 -16.05 -6.85 -1.98
N ASP A 316 -16.40 -6.40 -0.77
CA ASP A 316 -16.45 -4.98 -0.43
C ASP A 316 -15.04 -4.37 -0.48
N MET A 317 -14.96 -3.12 -0.95
CA MET A 317 -13.72 -2.34 -1.04
C MET A 317 -13.98 -0.87 -0.68
N PRO A 318 -12.95 -0.12 -0.27
CA PRO A 318 -13.06 1.32 -0.15
C PRO A 318 -13.49 1.97 -1.48
N PRO A 319 -14.30 3.03 -1.42
CA PRO A 319 -14.64 3.79 -2.62
C PRO A 319 -13.38 4.44 -3.20
N ILE A 320 -13.35 4.56 -4.53
CA ILE A 320 -12.30 5.30 -5.23
C ILE A 320 -12.81 6.73 -5.43
N SER A 321 -12.13 7.71 -4.87
CA SER A 321 -12.41 9.12 -5.16
C SER A 321 -12.06 9.41 -6.62
N ALA A 322 -12.98 10.01 -7.37
CA ALA A 322 -12.69 10.47 -8.72
C ALA A 322 -11.64 11.60 -8.71
N LYS A 323 -10.77 11.63 -9.73
CA LYS A 323 -9.93 12.78 -10.07
C LYS A 323 -10.78 14.00 -10.40
#